data_AF-A0A8S1GT50-F1
#
_entry.id   AF-A0A8S1GT50-F1
#
_cell.length_a   1.000
_cell.length_b   1.000
_cell.length_c   1.000
_cell.angle_alpha   90.00
_cell.angle_beta   90.00
_cell.angle_gamma   90.00
#
_symmetry.space_group_name_H-M   'P 1'
#
loop_
_entity.id
_entity.type
_entity.pdbx_description
1 polymer ?
#
loop_
_entity_poly.entity_id
_entity_poly.type
_entity_poly.pdbx_seq_one_letter_code
_entity_poly.pdbx_strand_id
1 'polypeptide(L)'
;MLEGDDDMIQRTVREHFLGLHSGELSDFSIQFTDKSEGTSIGNVCEVKFSGMRRRFFIKCHQRGPRSTSLSIANRYSSINRPFVQEIYVYELLSLIKVGGEVHFPIPITDTRKALYIATEEINFTVAKQLTAQTVNSNAMILVDFLQFILRLEDVGTNGGNYGQTDEGDAVVVDFWVIPKDDYVHTDDQCSDFWNALHNCNSRLISDVLKR
;
A
#
# COMPACT_ATOMS: atom_id res chain seq x y z
N MET A 1 -3.90 4.14 -22.71
CA MET A 1 -4.25 3.64 -21.36
C MET A 1 -2.92 3.27 -20.71
N LEU A 2 -2.58 3.82 -19.53
CA LEU A 2 -1.24 3.71 -18.93
C LEU A 2 -1.11 2.50 -17.97
N GLU A 3 -2.23 1.93 -17.52
CA GLU A 3 -2.31 0.67 -16.74
C GLU A 3 -2.04 -0.61 -17.58
N GLY A 4 -1.59 -0.50 -18.84
CA GLY A 4 -1.37 -1.66 -19.72
C GLY A 4 -0.24 -1.51 -20.73
N ASP A 5 0.72 -0.62 -20.45
CA ASP A 5 1.99 -0.53 -21.19
C ASP A 5 3.08 -1.15 -20.32
N ASP A 6 3.06 -2.48 -20.23
CA ASP A 6 3.98 -3.25 -19.38
C ASP A 6 5.44 -2.93 -19.71
N ASP A 7 5.75 -2.68 -20.98
CA ASP A 7 7.08 -2.26 -21.42
C ASP A 7 7.52 -0.96 -20.75
N MET A 8 6.64 0.04 -20.68
CA MET A 8 6.92 1.32 -20.02
C MET A 8 7.10 1.14 -18.50
N ILE A 9 6.27 0.32 -17.85
CA ILE A 9 6.37 0.03 -16.41
C ILE A 9 7.71 -0.65 -16.13
N GLN A 10 7.99 -1.73 -16.84
CA GLN A 10 9.20 -2.53 -16.67
C GLN A 10 10.47 -1.72 -16.91
N ARG A 11 10.49 -0.89 -17.97
CA ARG A 11 11.61 0.02 -18.24
C ARG A 11 11.81 1.02 -17.12
N THR A 12 10.76 1.71 -16.68
CA THR A 12 10.84 2.73 -15.63
C THR A 12 11.33 2.15 -14.30
N VAL A 13 10.78 1.00 -13.91
CA VAL A 13 11.17 0.30 -12.68
C VAL A 13 12.63 -0.19 -12.77
N ARG A 14 13.03 -0.74 -13.92
CA ARG A 14 14.41 -1.18 -14.15
C ARG A 14 15.39 -0.01 -14.05
N GLU A 15 15.12 1.11 -14.71
CA GLU A 15 15.96 2.31 -14.66
C GLU A 15 16.10 2.84 -13.23
N HIS A 16 14.99 2.87 -12.47
CA HIS A 16 14.98 3.30 -11.07
C HIS A 16 15.90 2.44 -10.19
N PHE A 17 15.70 1.11 -10.18
CA PHE A 17 16.51 0.23 -9.34
C PHE A 17 17.96 0.11 -9.80
N LEU A 18 18.22 0.23 -11.11
CA LEU A 18 19.57 0.32 -11.62
C LEU A 18 20.28 1.59 -11.12
N GLY A 19 19.57 2.71 -11.02
CA GLY A 19 20.10 3.95 -10.45
C GLY A 19 20.40 3.88 -8.95
N LEU A 20 19.75 2.97 -8.22
CA LEU A 20 20.03 2.69 -6.80
C LEU A 20 21.15 1.67 -6.60
N HIS A 21 21.49 0.89 -7.62
CA HIS A 21 22.48 -0.17 -7.49
C HIS A 21 23.89 0.39 -7.29
N SER A 22 24.53 -0.05 -6.22
CA SER A 22 25.94 0.19 -5.96
C SER A 22 26.73 -1.11 -6.10
N GLY A 23 27.70 -1.15 -7.01
CA GLY A 23 28.58 -2.32 -7.22
C GLY A 23 28.70 -2.70 -8.70
N GLU A 24 29.17 -3.92 -8.95
CA GLU A 24 29.34 -4.44 -10.31
C GLU A 24 27.99 -4.64 -11.00
N LEU A 25 27.90 -4.26 -12.28
CA LEU A 25 26.66 -4.41 -13.06
C LEU A 25 26.22 -5.88 -13.21
N SER A 26 27.16 -6.82 -13.17
CA SER A 26 26.87 -8.25 -13.21
C SER A 26 26.08 -8.75 -12.01
N ASP A 27 26.08 -8.01 -10.90
CA ASP A 27 25.32 -8.35 -9.70
C ASP A 27 23.88 -7.85 -9.73
N PHE A 28 23.55 -6.95 -10.67
CA PHE A 28 22.21 -6.45 -10.85
C PHE A 28 21.39 -7.40 -11.72
N SER A 29 20.20 -7.79 -11.24
CA SER A 29 19.22 -8.45 -12.08
C SER A 29 17.80 -8.01 -11.70
N ILE A 30 16.91 -7.99 -12.68
CA ILE A 30 15.50 -7.70 -12.45
C ILE A 30 14.64 -8.60 -13.35
N GLN A 31 13.65 -9.24 -12.75
CA GLN A 31 12.70 -10.11 -13.44
C GLN A 31 11.29 -9.64 -13.12
N PHE A 32 10.43 -9.61 -14.13
CA PHE A 32 9.04 -9.20 -14.00
C PHE A 32 8.13 -10.40 -14.19
N THR A 33 7.09 -10.46 -13.37
CA THR A 33 6.03 -11.47 -13.46
C THR A 33 4.67 -10.81 -13.29
N ASP A 34 3.67 -11.38 -13.96
CA ASP A 34 2.29 -10.93 -13.79
C ASP A 34 1.77 -11.33 -12.41
N LYS A 35 1.02 -10.44 -11.76
CA LYS A 35 0.35 -10.76 -10.50
C LYS A 35 -0.73 -11.82 -10.75
N SER A 36 -0.56 -13.01 -10.17
CA SER A 36 -1.49 -14.13 -10.31
C SER A 36 -2.75 -14.01 -9.43
N GLU A 37 -2.76 -13.09 -8.45
CA GLU A 37 -3.84 -12.95 -7.45
C GLU A 37 -4.17 -11.48 -7.11
N GLY A 38 -5.43 -11.19 -6.80
CA GLY A 38 -5.93 -9.85 -6.42
C GLY A 38 -6.73 -9.14 -7.52
N THR A 39 -7.36 -8.01 -7.18
CA THR A 39 -8.33 -7.32 -8.05
C THR A 39 -7.69 -6.31 -9.02
N SER A 40 -6.39 -6.04 -8.87
CA SER A 40 -5.63 -5.11 -9.73
C SER A 40 -4.67 -5.88 -10.63
N ILE A 41 -4.71 -5.60 -11.93
CA ILE A 41 -3.61 -5.90 -12.86
C ILE A 41 -2.37 -5.20 -12.28
N GLY A 42 -1.38 -5.98 -11.88
CA GLY A 42 -0.17 -5.47 -11.23
C GLY A 42 1.04 -6.20 -11.77
N ASN A 43 2.14 -5.47 -11.92
CA ASN A 43 3.43 -6.05 -12.22
C ASN A 43 4.11 -6.39 -10.88
N VAL A 44 4.67 -7.58 -10.77
CA VAL A 44 5.56 -7.96 -9.68
C VAL A 44 6.97 -7.94 -10.23
N CYS A 45 7.93 -7.36 -9.50
CA CYS A 45 9.33 -7.47 -9.89
C CYS A 45 10.19 -8.06 -8.77
N GLU A 46 11.02 -9.01 -9.14
CA GLU A 46 12.12 -9.47 -8.30
C GLU A 46 13.39 -8.77 -8.73
N VAL A 47 14.01 -8.05 -7.81
CA VAL A 47 15.23 -7.26 -8.05
C VAL A 47 16.34 -7.83 -7.18
N LYS A 48 17.49 -8.11 -7.79
CA LYS A 48 18.75 -8.31 -7.10
C LYS A 48 19.56 -7.03 -7.23
N PHE A 49 19.79 -6.35 -6.11
CA PHE A 49 20.68 -5.19 -6.03
C PHE A 49 21.35 -5.16 -4.65
N SER A 50 22.57 -4.63 -4.56
CA SER A 50 23.33 -4.56 -3.30
C SER A 50 23.46 -5.90 -2.55
N GLY A 51 23.59 -7.00 -3.30
CA GLY A 51 23.77 -8.35 -2.75
C GLY A 51 22.52 -9.04 -2.21
N MET A 52 21.35 -8.39 -2.22
CA MET A 52 20.08 -8.95 -1.75
C MET A 52 19.09 -9.12 -2.90
N ARG A 53 18.30 -10.20 -2.86
CA ARG A 53 17.15 -10.39 -3.75
C ARG A 53 15.89 -9.99 -3.00
N ARG A 54 15.13 -9.07 -3.57
CA ARG A 54 13.91 -8.49 -2.98
C ARG A 54 12.79 -8.51 -4.00
N ARG A 55 11.56 -8.67 -3.52
CA ARG A 55 10.35 -8.73 -4.36
C ARG A 55 9.49 -7.51 -4.09
N PHE A 56 9.06 -6.83 -5.14
CA PHE A 56 8.25 -5.62 -5.06
C PHE A 56 6.97 -5.78 -5.87
N PHE A 57 5.88 -5.25 -5.32
CA PHE A 57 4.62 -5.05 -6.04
C PHE A 57 4.63 -3.66 -6.68
N ILE A 58 4.36 -3.59 -7.98
CA ILE A 58 4.34 -2.35 -8.75
C ILE A 58 2.90 -1.94 -9.03
N LYS A 59 2.53 -0.77 -8.52
CA LYS A 59 1.24 -0.11 -8.74
C LYS A 59 1.44 1.16 -9.55
N CYS A 60 0.60 1.39 -10.56
CA CYS A 60 0.54 2.68 -11.25
C CYS A 60 -0.26 3.68 -10.42
N HIS A 61 0.34 4.82 -10.07
CA HIS A 61 -0.32 5.93 -9.41
C HIS A 61 -1.21 6.66 -10.41
N GLN A 62 -2.43 6.15 -10.62
CA GLN A 62 -3.42 6.77 -11.52
C GLN A 62 -4.84 6.77 -10.98
N ARG A 63 -5.02 6.32 -9.75
CA ARG A 63 -6.32 6.35 -9.10
C ARG A 63 -6.40 7.64 -8.31
N GLY A 64 -7.09 8.62 -8.88
CA GLY A 64 -7.63 9.70 -8.08
C GLY A 64 -8.58 9.14 -7.00
N PRO A 65 -9.12 10.00 -6.13
CA PRO A 65 -10.04 9.59 -5.08
C PRO A 65 -11.22 8.88 -5.73
N ARG A 66 -11.81 7.89 -5.06
CA ARG A 66 -13.20 7.56 -5.35
C ARG A 66 -14.06 8.72 -4.87
N SER A 67 -14.23 9.73 -5.72
CA SER A 67 -15.37 10.63 -5.59
C SER A 67 -16.62 9.78 -5.78
N THR A 68 -17.46 9.73 -4.75
CA THR A 68 -18.81 9.16 -4.79
C THR A 68 -19.73 9.90 -5.77
N SER A 69 -19.29 11.03 -6.33
CA SER A 69 -20.10 11.95 -7.15
C SER A 69 -19.62 12.13 -8.60
N LEU A 70 -18.49 11.53 -9.02
CA LEU A 70 -18.00 11.66 -10.41
C LEU A 70 -18.31 10.42 -11.26
N SER A 71 -18.79 10.67 -12.48
CA SER A 71 -19.03 9.64 -13.49
C SER A 71 -17.77 8.81 -13.71
N ILE A 72 -17.95 7.51 -13.90
CA ILE A 72 -16.89 6.51 -14.12
C ILE A 72 -15.88 7.04 -15.16
N ALA A 73 -16.32 7.63 -16.26
CA ALA A 73 -15.45 8.19 -17.31
C ALA A 73 -14.48 9.30 -16.86
N ASN A 74 -14.83 10.12 -15.86
CA ASN A 74 -13.95 11.19 -15.36
C ASN A 74 -12.95 10.72 -14.29
N ARG A 75 -13.08 9.49 -13.79
CA ARG A 75 -12.15 8.90 -12.80
C ARG A 75 -10.84 8.39 -13.41
N TYR A 76 -10.84 8.13 -14.72
CA TYR A 76 -9.75 7.45 -15.43
C TYR A 76 -8.95 8.36 -16.37
N SER A 77 -9.11 9.68 -16.26
CA SER A 77 -8.28 10.60 -17.03
C SER A 77 -6.94 10.80 -16.31
N SER A 78 -5.83 10.58 -17.03
CA SER A 78 -4.44 10.79 -16.60
C SER A 78 -4.07 12.26 -16.34
N ILE A 79 -5.08 13.10 -16.03
CA ILE A 79 -4.98 14.55 -15.90
C ILE A 79 -4.95 14.95 -14.42
N ASN A 80 -5.44 14.09 -13.52
CA ASN A 80 -5.39 14.34 -12.09
C ASN A 80 -3.98 14.11 -11.54
N ARG A 81 -3.44 15.10 -10.80
CA ARG A 81 -2.13 14.99 -10.16
C ARG A 81 -2.12 13.83 -9.16
N PRO A 82 -0.95 13.23 -8.91
CA PRO A 82 -0.81 12.28 -7.83
C PRO A 82 -1.33 12.85 -6.51
N PHE A 83 -2.15 12.10 -5.79
CA PHE A 83 -2.55 12.48 -4.44
C PHE A 83 -1.33 12.32 -3.55
N VAL A 84 -0.72 13.44 -3.19
CA VAL A 84 0.47 13.48 -2.32
C VAL A 84 0.20 12.77 -0.99
N GLN A 85 -1.07 12.75 -0.54
CA GLN A 85 -1.48 11.97 0.63
C GLN A 85 -1.16 10.48 0.50
N GLU A 86 -1.44 9.84 -0.64
CA GLU A 86 -1.17 8.40 -0.81
C GLU A 86 0.34 8.13 -0.77
N ILE A 87 1.14 8.97 -1.43
CA ILE A 87 2.61 8.92 -1.40
C ILE A 87 3.12 9.05 0.04
N TYR A 88 2.63 10.04 0.77
CA TYR A 88 2.99 10.29 2.17
C TYR A 88 2.67 9.10 3.07
N VAL A 89 1.48 8.50 2.91
CA VAL A 89 1.07 7.35 3.71
C VAL A 89 1.96 6.14 3.44
N TYR A 90 2.29 5.85 2.18
CA TYR A 90 3.23 4.77 1.86
C TYR A 90 4.59 4.99 2.52
N GLU A 91 5.17 6.19 2.41
CA GLU A 91 6.47 6.54 3.00
C GLU A 91 6.41 6.44 4.53
N LEU A 92 5.36 6.98 5.16
CA LEU A 92 5.19 6.93 6.61
C LEU A 92 5.09 5.49 7.13
N LEU A 93 4.24 4.65 6.51
CA LEU A 93 4.08 3.25 6.90
C LEU A 93 5.40 2.47 6.77
N SER A 94 6.19 2.78 5.74
CA SER A 94 7.53 2.21 5.54
C SER A 94 8.53 2.63 6.63
N LEU A 95 8.51 3.92 7.00
CA LEU A 95 9.38 4.48 8.04
C LEU A 95 9.09 3.88 9.43
N ILE A 96 7.81 3.69 9.76
CA ILE A 96 7.39 3.10 11.05
C ILE A 96 7.35 1.56 11.03
N LYS A 97 7.80 0.93 9.94
CA LYS A 97 7.88 -0.54 9.79
C LYS A 97 6.55 -1.28 9.89
N VAL A 98 5.47 -0.64 9.44
CA VAL A 98 4.14 -1.25 9.32
C VAL A 98 3.78 -1.54 7.85
N GLY A 99 4.49 -0.92 6.90
CA GLY A 99 4.42 -1.23 5.46
C GLY A 99 5.79 -1.63 4.92
N GLY A 100 5.81 -2.17 3.69
CA GLY A 100 7.06 -2.56 3.02
C GLY A 100 7.95 -1.37 2.71
N GLU A 101 9.22 -1.61 2.39
CA GLU A 101 10.07 -0.58 1.78
C GLU A 101 9.38 -0.05 0.52
N VAL A 102 9.28 1.27 0.38
CA VAL A 102 8.61 1.89 -0.77
C VAL A 102 9.59 2.68 -1.63
N HIS A 103 9.38 2.59 -2.93
CA HIS A 103 10.01 3.45 -3.91
C HIS A 103 8.98 4.07 -4.85
N PHE A 104 9.37 5.21 -5.43
CA PHE A 104 8.53 5.98 -6.33
C PHE A 104 9.18 6.14 -7.72
N PRO A 105 9.22 5.07 -8.55
CA PRO A 105 9.76 5.17 -9.90
C PRO A 105 8.99 6.17 -10.77
N ILE A 106 9.70 7.04 -11.46
CA ILE A 106 9.14 8.05 -12.38
C ILE A 106 9.83 7.90 -13.74
N PRO A 107 9.09 7.88 -14.87
CA PRO A 107 9.70 7.86 -16.20
C PRO A 107 10.53 9.13 -16.43
N ILE A 108 11.84 8.99 -16.61
CA ILE A 108 12.75 10.12 -16.87
C ILE A 108 12.81 10.45 -18.37
N THR A 109 12.69 9.43 -19.22
CA THR A 109 12.95 9.50 -20.67
C THR A 109 11.70 9.65 -21.52
N ASP A 110 10.50 9.65 -20.92
CA ASP A 110 9.22 9.71 -21.63
C ASP A 110 8.52 11.05 -21.37
N THR A 111 7.74 11.51 -22.35
CA THR A 111 6.87 12.70 -22.23
C THR A 111 5.63 12.42 -21.37
N ARG A 112 5.33 11.13 -21.12
CA ARG A 112 4.21 10.70 -20.28
C ARG A 112 4.51 10.92 -18.80
N LYS A 113 3.66 11.71 -18.14
CA LYS A 113 3.68 11.90 -16.68
C LYS A 113 2.99 10.72 -15.99
N ALA A 114 3.77 9.77 -15.51
CA ALA A 114 3.29 8.69 -14.66
C ALA A 114 4.14 8.64 -13.38
N LEU A 115 3.52 8.21 -12.30
CA LEU A 115 4.20 7.85 -11.06
C LEU A 115 3.89 6.37 -10.80
N TYR A 116 4.89 5.59 -10.48
CA TYR A 116 4.71 4.22 -10.00
C TYR A 116 5.03 4.16 -8.51
N ILE A 117 4.43 3.20 -7.84
CA ILE A 117 4.67 2.89 -6.44
C ILE A 117 5.15 1.44 -6.41
N ALA A 118 6.38 1.23 -5.96
CA ALA A 118 6.98 -0.07 -5.78
C ALA A 118 7.07 -0.36 -4.28
N THR A 119 6.30 -1.32 -3.79
CA THR A 119 6.31 -1.70 -2.37
C THR A 119 6.90 -3.09 -2.19
N GLU A 120 7.89 -3.22 -1.32
CA GLU A 120 8.51 -4.50 -0.98
C GLU A 120 7.47 -5.46 -0.37
N GLU A 121 7.55 -6.73 -0.76
CA GLU A 121 6.76 -7.80 -0.19
C GLU A 121 7.16 -8.03 1.26
N ILE A 122 6.16 -8.03 2.15
CA ILE A 122 6.32 -8.45 3.54
C ILE A 122 5.73 -9.85 3.68
N ASN A 123 6.43 -10.75 4.37
CA ASN A 123 5.86 -12.02 4.80
C ASN A 123 5.03 -11.80 6.06
N PHE A 124 3.72 -12.03 5.98
CA PHE A 124 2.82 -11.83 7.11
C PHE A 124 1.58 -12.70 6.99
N THR A 125 0.94 -12.99 8.12
CA THR A 125 -0.37 -13.63 8.15
C THR A 125 -1.45 -12.56 8.05
N VAL A 126 -2.24 -12.60 6.98
CA VAL A 126 -3.36 -11.68 6.77
C VAL A 126 -4.44 -11.89 7.83
N ALA A 127 -5.11 -10.81 8.23
CA ALA A 127 -6.08 -10.85 9.32
C ALA A 127 -7.25 -11.79 9.10
N LYS A 128 -7.66 -12.03 7.83
CA LYS A 128 -8.70 -13.02 7.52
C LYS A 128 -8.32 -14.47 7.88
N GLN A 129 -7.04 -14.74 8.15
CA GLN A 129 -6.51 -16.04 8.56
C GLN A 129 -6.16 -16.09 10.05
N LEU A 130 -6.19 -14.95 10.76
CA LEU A 130 -5.95 -14.91 12.20
C LEU A 130 -7.18 -15.38 12.98
N THR A 131 -6.94 -15.92 14.17
CA THR A 131 -7.96 -16.35 15.13
C THR A 131 -7.70 -15.69 16.49
N ALA A 132 -8.63 -15.82 17.42
CA ALA A 132 -8.44 -15.31 18.78
C ALA A 132 -7.18 -15.84 19.49
N GLN A 133 -6.67 -17.01 19.11
CA GLN A 133 -5.48 -17.62 19.73
C GLN A 133 -4.17 -17.18 19.08
N THR A 134 -4.20 -16.74 17.82
CA THR A 134 -2.99 -16.41 17.05
C THR A 134 -2.77 -14.90 16.89
N VAL A 135 -3.81 -14.10 17.11
CA VAL A 135 -3.72 -12.64 16.95
C VAL A 135 -2.91 -11.97 18.06
N ASN A 136 -2.00 -11.08 17.67
CA ASN A 136 -1.42 -10.10 18.56
C ASN A 136 -2.35 -8.87 18.63
N SER A 137 -3.00 -8.68 19.78
CA SER A 137 -3.93 -7.56 19.96
C SER A 137 -3.27 -6.19 19.81
N ASN A 138 -2.00 -6.04 20.19
CA ASN A 138 -1.29 -4.76 20.05
C ASN A 138 -1.09 -4.40 18.58
N ALA A 139 -0.79 -5.39 17.73
CA ALA A 139 -0.69 -5.19 16.29
C ALA A 139 -2.02 -4.72 15.70
N MET A 140 -3.13 -5.36 16.08
CA MET A 140 -4.45 -4.98 15.57
C MET A 140 -4.91 -3.60 16.05
N ILE A 141 -4.61 -3.23 17.30
CA ILE A 141 -4.87 -1.88 17.81
C ILE A 141 -4.08 -0.84 17.01
N LEU A 142 -2.81 -1.12 16.70
CA LEU A 142 -1.99 -0.23 15.89
C LEU A 142 -2.55 -0.09 14.46
N VAL A 143 -2.97 -1.19 13.83
CA VAL A 143 -3.62 -1.14 12.50
C VAL A 143 -4.90 -0.31 12.54
N ASP A 144 -5.76 -0.52 13.54
CA ASP A 144 -7.03 0.21 13.71
C ASP A 144 -6.79 1.72 13.89
N PHE A 145 -5.81 2.06 14.72
CA PHE A 145 -5.39 3.45 14.94
C PHE A 145 -4.84 4.11 13.67
N LEU A 146 -3.98 3.40 12.92
CA LEU A 146 -3.44 3.89 11.65
C LEU A 146 -4.53 4.01 10.58
N GLN A 147 -5.47 3.07 10.52
CA GLN A 147 -6.62 3.15 9.63
C GLN A 147 -7.41 4.43 9.87
N PHE A 148 -7.69 4.76 11.14
CA PHE A 148 -8.43 5.96 11.50
C PHE A 148 -7.65 7.24 11.17
N ILE A 149 -6.42 7.37 11.68
CA ILE A 149 -5.62 8.59 11.53
C ILE A 149 -5.27 8.86 10.07
N LEU A 150 -4.87 7.83 9.33
CA LEU A 150 -4.44 7.95 7.93
C LEU A 150 -5.59 7.78 6.93
N ARG A 151 -6.81 7.51 7.42
CA ARG A 151 -8.04 7.31 6.62
C ARG A 151 -7.88 6.25 5.54
N LEU A 152 -7.44 5.07 5.95
CA LEU A 152 -7.30 3.92 5.06
C LEU A 152 -8.68 3.29 4.83
N GLU A 153 -9.25 3.49 3.63
CA GLU A 153 -10.65 3.20 3.30
C GLU A 153 -10.98 1.70 3.41
N ASP A 154 -10.08 0.86 2.92
CA ASP A 154 -10.33 -0.56 2.67
C ASP A 154 -9.65 -1.49 3.68
N VAL A 155 -8.73 -1.00 4.51
CA VAL A 155 -8.05 -1.82 5.53
C VAL A 155 -9.05 -2.48 6.48
N GLY A 156 -9.95 -1.73 7.13
CA GLY A 156 -10.91 -2.30 8.09
C GLY A 156 -12.09 -3.05 7.45
N THR A 157 -12.16 -3.12 6.12
CA THR A 157 -13.23 -3.85 5.40
C THR A 157 -12.70 -5.01 4.56
N ASN A 158 -11.38 -5.09 4.36
CA ASN A 158 -10.71 -6.13 3.60
C ASN A 158 -9.58 -6.76 4.44
N GLY A 159 -9.89 -7.88 5.10
CA GLY A 159 -8.94 -8.67 5.90
C GLY A 159 -7.74 -9.25 5.15
N GLY A 160 -7.58 -8.98 3.84
CA GLY A 160 -6.35 -9.25 3.08
C GLY A 160 -5.35 -8.10 3.07
N ASN A 161 -5.74 -6.90 3.49
CA ASN A 161 -4.92 -5.68 3.39
C ASN A 161 -4.18 -5.33 4.69
N TYR A 162 -4.31 -6.16 5.72
CA TYR A 162 -3.60 -6.00 6.98
C TYR A 162 -3.45 -7.34 7.69
N GLY A 163 -2.56 -7.37 8.68
CA GLY A 163 -2.30 -8.56 9.48
C GLY A 163 -1.11 -8.36 10.40
N GLN A 164 -0.38 -9.44 10.64
CA GLN A 164 0.82 -9.42 11.49
C GLN A 164 1.93 -10.33 10.96
N THR A 165 3.19 -9.99 11.25
CA THR A 165 4.33 -10.88 11.00
C THR A 165 4.37 -12.04 12.00
N ASP A 166 5.29 -12.98 11.82
CA ASP A 166 5.50 -14.10 12.75
C ASP A 166 6.01 -13.63 14.12
N GLU A 167 6.70 -12.49 14.16
CA GLU A 167 7.12 -11.79 15.39
C GLU A 167 5.97 -11.05 16.07
N GLY A 168 4.81 -10.97 15.41
CA GLY A 168 3.62 -10.29 15.90
C GLY A 168 3.59 -8.79 15.63
N ASP A 169 4.41 -8.27 14.71
CA ASP A 169 4.40 -6.87 14.31
C ASP A 169 3.26 -6.56 13.34
N ALA A 170 2.68 -5.36 13.42
CA ALA A 170 1.57 -4.95 12.56
C ALA A 170 2.01 -4.79 11.10
N VAL A 171 1.15 -5.21 10.17
CA VAL A 171 1.38 -5.04 8.72
C VAL A 171 0.13 -4.45 8.05
N VAL A 172 0.35 -3.47 7.17
CA VAL A 172 -0.67 -2.85 6.30
C VAL A 172 -0.15 -2.83 4.85
N VAL A 173 -0.97 -3.32 3.91
CA VAL A 173 -0.66 -3.41 2.48
C VAL A 173 -1.86 -3.06 1.62
N ASP A 174 -1.61 -2.74 0.34
CA ASP A 174 -2.64 -2.56 -0.72
C ASP A 174 -3.87 -1.74 -0.28
N PHE A 175 -3.62 -0.57 0.32
CA PHE A 175 -4.65 0.30 0.88
C PHE A 175 -5.05 1.43 -0.08
N TRP A 176 -6.20 2.04 0.23
CA TRP A 176 -6.72 3.24 -0.42
C TRP A 176 -6.83 4.35 0.61
N VAL A 177 -6.40 5.56 0.26
CA VAL A 177 -6.49 6.74 1.14
C VAL A 177 -7.71 7.57 0.76
N ILE A 178 -8.56 7.92 1.73
CA ILE A 178 -9.65 8.87 1.52
C ILE A 178 -9.10 10.30 1.56
N PRO A 179 -9.09 11.05 0.45
CA PRO A 179 -8.46 12.36 0.41
C PRO A 179 -9.23 13.41 1.21
N LYS A 180 -8.51 14.37 1.77
CA LYS A 180 -9.04 15.53 2.47
C LYS A 180 -8.07 16.69 2.30
N ASP A 181 -8.56 17.91 2.43
CA ASP A 181 -7.74 19.12 2.34
C ASP A 181 -6.71 19.17 3.50
N ASP A 182 -7.02 18.54 4.65
CA ASP A 182 -6.13 18.36 5.79
C ASP A 182 -6.40 17.04 6.56
N TYR A 183 -5.45 16.61 7.39
CA TYR A 183 -5.60 15.45 8.29
C TYR A 183 -6.21 15.82 9.66
N VAL A 184 -6.91 16.95 9.76
CA VAL A 184 -7.54 17.36 11.02
C VAL A 184 -8.83 16.55 11.21
N HIS A 185 -8.87 15.79 12.31
CA HIS A 185 -10.08 15.13 12.78
C HIS A 185 -10.85 16.09 13.68
N THR A 186 -12.17 16.17 13.48
CA THR A 186 -13.05 16.93 14.38
C THR A 186 -13.15 16.26 15.74
N ASP A 187 -13.49 17.02 16.78
CA ASP A 187 -13.73 16.46 18.11
C ASP A 187 -14.80 15.37 18.08
N ASP A 188 -15.83 15.53 17.24
CA ASP A 188 -16.86 14.51 17.03
C ASP A 188 -16.29 13.24 16.41
N GLN A 189 -15.40 13.33 15.42
CA GLN A 189 -14.75 12.15 14.82
C GLN A 189 -13.80 11.44 15.79
N CYS A 190 -13.04 12.21 16.57
CA CYS A 190 -12.19 11.66 17.63
C CYS A 190 -13.05 11.01 18.72
N SER A 191 -14.11 11.69 19.14
CA SER A 191 -15.12 11.19 20.06
C SER A 191 -15.72 9.90 19.53
N ASP A 192 -16.17 9.84 18.28
CA ASP A 192 -16.74 8.63 17.69
C ASP A 192 -15.75 7.47 17.63
N PHE A 193 -14.47 7.74 17.34
CA PHE A 193 -13.43 6.70 17.38
C PHE A 193 -13.24 6.13 18.79
N TRP A 194 -13.16 6.99 19.82
CA TRP A 194 -12.99 6.55 21.22
C TRP A 194 -14.29 6.04 21.87
N ASN A 195 -15.42 6.62 21.48
CA ASN A 195 -16.77 6.45 22.04
C ASN A 195 -17.68 5.61 21.16
N ALA A 196 -17.14 4.94 20.13
CA ALA A 196 -17.68 3.66 19.64
C ALA A 196 -17.58 2.57 20.74
N LEU A 197 -18.18 2.90 21.89
CA LEU A 197 -18.78 2.14 22.98
C LEU A 197 -17.92 1.08 23.68
N HIS A 198 -17.23 1.45 24.75
CA HIS A 198 -16.99 0.67 26.00
C HIS A 198 -16.64 -0.84 25.87
N ASN A 199 -16.18 -1.26 24.71
CA ASN A 199 -15.71 -2.56 24.29
C ASN A 199 -14.82 -2.22 23.09
N CYS A 200 -13.61 -2.77 22.98
CA CYS A 200 -12.82 -2.69 21.75
C CYS A 200 -13.58 -3.37 20.59
N ASN A 201 -14.57 -2.68 20.03
CA ASN A 201 -15.39 -3.05 18.89
C ASN A 201 -14.89 -2.32 17.65
N SER A 202 -13.57 -2.13 17.55
CA SER A 202 -12.96 -2.05 16.23
C SER A 202 -13.49 -3.26 15.46
N ARG A 203 -14.26 -3.02 14.39
CA ARG A 203 -14.81 -4.10 13.56
C ARG A 203 -13.69 -5.04 13.13
N LEU A 204 -12.51 -4.49 12.87
CA LEU A 204 -11.28 -5.19 12.59
C LEU A 204 -10.87 -6.15 13.72
N ILE A 205 -10.81 -5.69 14.97
CA ILE A 205 -10.47 -6.52 16.13
C ILE A 205 -11.58 -7.55 16.42
N SER A 206 -12.84 -7.12 16.37
CA SER A 206 -14.01 -7.97 16.60
C SER A 206 -14.12 -9.09 15.57
N ASP A 207 -13.85 -8.80 14.30
CA ASP A 207 -13.92 -9.78 13.20
C ASP A 207 -12.80 -10.82 13.27
N VAL A 208 -11.66 -10.49 13.89
CA VAL A 208 -10.58 -11.45 14.18
C VAL A 208 -10.88 -12.26 15.43
N LEU A 209 -11.32 -11.62 16.52
CA LEU A 209 -11.60 -12.30 17.79
C LEU A 209 -12.82 -13.23 17.77
N LYS A 210 -13.73 -13.05 16.81
CA LYS A 210 -14.91 -13.93 16.63
C LYS A 210 -14.60 -15.23 15.87
N ARG A 211 -13.39 -15.39 15.33
CA ARG A 211 -12.94 -16.58 14.59
C ARG A 211 -12.12 -17.50 15.49
#